data_AF-A0A958VL03-F1
#
_entry.id   AF-A0A958VL03-F1
#
_cell.length_a   1.000
_cell.length_b   1.000
_cell.length_c   1.000
_cell.angle_alpha   90.00
_cell.angle_beta   90.00
_cell.angle_gamma   90.00
#
_symmetry.space_group_name_H-M   'P 1'
#
loop_
_entity.id
_entity.type
_entity.pdbx_description
1 polymer ?
#
loop_
_entity_poly.entity_id
_entity_poly.type
_entity_poly.pdbx_seq_one_letter_code
_entity_poly.pdbx_strand_id
1 'polypeptide(L)'
;VHNTYLILWLNNGIVGLIAFAFGLVTAFVKASKNSYLAFPVLFAALFQANFEPWLAASLNPYTIVFFFLIPLLLIGDFNRIPLSASHEEDNKVKRIHE
;
A
#
# COMPACT_ATOMS: atom_id res chain seq x y z
N VAL A 1 -2.94 26.07 13.45
CA VAL A 1 -1.93 24.98 13.55
C VAL A 1 -2.55 23.85 14.34
N HIS A 2 -2.85 22.71 13.72
CA HIS A 2 -3.48 21.57 14.38
C HIS A 2 -2.40 20.55 14.77
N ASN A 3 -2.42 20.07 16.02
CA ASN A 3 -1.48 19.06 16.47
C ASN A 3 -1.97 17.68 16.04
N THR A 4 -1.34 17.12 15.00
CA THR A 4 -1.67 15.79 14.43
C THR A 4 -1.66 14.67 15.47
N TYR A 5 -0.71 14.71 16.41
CA TYR A 5 -0.60 13.71 17.47
C TYR A 5 -1.81 13.75 18.42
N LEU A 6 -2.28 14.95 18.74
CA LEU A 6 -3.43 15.13 19.63
C LEU A 6 -4.74 14.69 18.96
N ILE A 7 -4.88 14.94 17.65
CA ILE A 7 -6.05 14.51 16.87
C ILE A 7 -6.07 12.98 16.72
N LEU A 8 -4.92 12.35 16.44
CA LEU A 8 -4.81 10.90 16.38
C LEU A 8 -5.23 10.24 17.70
N TRP A 9 -4.78 10.81 18.81
CA TRP A 9 -5.09 10.29 20.14
C TRP A 9 -6.57 10.47 20.51
N LEU A 10 -7.15 11.64 20.23
CA LEU A 10 -8.54 11.94 20.56
C LEU A 10 -9.55 11.15 19.69
N ASN A 11 -9.26 10.98 18.39
CA ASN A 11 -10.18 10.32 17.46
C ASN A 11 -10.16 8.79 17.56
N ASN A 12 -8.99 8.17 17.73
CA ASN A 12 -8.88 6.70 17.81
C ASN A 12 -8.88 6.15 19.24
N GLY A 13 -8.63 7.01 20.24
CA GLY A 13 -8.32 6.57 21.59
C GLY A 13 -7.03 5.74 21.65
N ILE A 14 -6.63 5.32 22.85
CA ILE A 14 -5.39 4.54 23.02
C ILE A 14 -5.49 3.15 22.39
N VAL A 15 -6.66 2.50 22.48
CA VAL A 15 -6.87 1.14 21.95
C VAL A 15 -6.85 1.14 20.43
N GLY A 16 -7.57 2.08 19.80
CA GLY A 16 -7.58 2.22 18.34
C GLY A 16 -6.20 2.61 17.81
N LEU A 17 -5.46 3.46 18.52
CA LEU A 17 -4.10 3.84 18.12
C LEU A 17 -3.13 2.66 18.16
N ILE A 18 -3.20 1.82 19.20
CA ILE A 18 -2.39 0.60 19.31
C ILE A 18 -2.76 -0.37 18.19
N ALA A 19 -4.05 -0.66 18.00
CA ALA A 19 -4.52 -1.55 16.95
C ALA A 19 -4.10 -1.06 15.54
N PHE A 20 -4.20 0.25 15.29
CA PHE A 20 -3.76 0.87 14.05
C PHE A 20 -2.24 0.73 13.82
N ALA A 21 -1.43 1.03 14.84
CA ALA A 21 0.03 0.89 14.74
C ALA A 21 0.44 -0.57 14.50
N PHE A 22 -0.17 -1.52 15.21
CA PHE A 22 0.08 -2.95 14.99
C PHE A 22 -0.36 -3.40 13.60
N GLY A 23 -1.54 -2.99 13.14
CA GLY A 23 -2.03 -3.30 11.79
C GLY A 23 -1.11 -2.74 10.70
N LEU A 24 -0.68 -1.50 10.84
CA LEU A 24 0.23 -0.83 9.90
C LEU A 24 1.58 -1.57 9.84
N VAL A 25 2.21 -1.82 10.98
CA VAL A 25 3.53 -2.49 11.04
C VAL A 25 3.43 -3.91 10.47
N THR A 26 2.43 -4.69 10.87
CA THR A 26 2.28 -6.07 10.37
C THR A 26 2.00 -6.14 8.87
N ALA A 27 1.19 -5.21 8.33
CA ALA A 27 0.93 -5.12 6.90
C ALA A 27 2.21 -4.85 6.11
N PHE A 28 3.02 -3.88 6.55
CA PHE A 28 4.27 -3.52 5.86
C PHE A 28 5.39 -4.55 6.05
N VAL A 29 5.45 -5.23 7.20
CA VAL A 29 6.35 -6.37 7.39
C VAL A 29 5.97 -7.53 6.46
N LYS A 30 4.69 -7.75 6.20
CA LYS A 30 4.25 -8.77 5.23
C LYS A 30 4.50 -8.33 3.79
N ALA A 31 4.25 -7.06 3.46
CA ALA A 31 4.49 -6.50 2.14
C ALA A 31 5.99 -6.44 1.78
N SER A 32 6.88 -6.21 2.75
CA SER A 32 8.32 -6.17 2.51
C SER A 32 8.92 -7.50 2.09
N LYS A 33 8.25 -8.62 2.41
CA LYS A 33 8.64 -9.95 1.91
C LYS A 33 8.35 -10.11 0.42
N ASN A 34 7.46 -9.28 -0.14
CA ASN A 34 7.01 -9.38 -1.53
C ASN A 34 7.59 -8.25 -2.41
N SER A 35 7.83 -7.07 -1.84
CA SER A 35 8.38 -5.92 -2.55
C SER A 35 9.37 -5.13 -1.70
N TYR A 36 10.57 -4.91 -2.26
CA TYR A 36 11.59 -4.04 -1.66
C TYR A 36 11.14 -2.57 -1.53
N LEU A 37 10.11 -2.15 -2.28
CA LEU A 37 9.54 -0.80 -2.22
C LEU A 37 8.62 -0.57 -1.01
N ALA A 38 8.26 -1.61 -0.26
CA ALA A 38 7.32 -1.48 0.85
C ALA A 38 7.82 -0.52 1.96
N PHE A 39 9.09 -0.60 2.36
CA PHE A 39 9.65 0.27 3.40
C PHE A 39 9.81 1.74 2.97
N PRO A 40 10.32 2.05 1.76
CA PRO A 40 10.33 3.43 1.26
C PRO A 40 8.94 4.08 1.22
N VAL A 41 7.91 3.32 0.79
CA VAL A 41 6.53 3.82 0.76
C VAL A 41 5.99 4.08 2.16
N LEU A 42 6.27 3.20 3.13
CA LEU A 42 5.91 3.42 4.53
C LEU A 42 6.54 4.69 5.08
N PHE A 43 7.85 4.88 4.84
CA PHE A 43 8.56 6.05 5.31
C PHE A 43 8.01 7.34 4.71
N ALA A 44 7.77 7.36 3.39
CA ALA A 44 7.16 8.51 2.71
C ALA A 44 5.77 8.84 3.27
N ALA A 45 4.94 7.83 3.51
CA ALA A 45 3.61 8.02 4.10
C ALA A 45 3.68 8.58 5.52
N LEU A 46 4.54 8.03 6.39
CA LEU A 46 4.73 8.54 7.75
C LEU A 46 5.31 9.96 7.78
N PHE A 47 6.23 10.26 6.86
CA PHE A 47 6.79 11.61 6.71
C PHE A 47 5.71 12.61 6.30
N GLN A 48 4.87 12.27 5.31
CA GLN A 48 3.76 13.11 4.89
C GLN A 48 2.72 13.29 6.02
N ALA A 49 2.46 12.25 6.80
CA ALA A 49 1.53 12.29 7.94
C ALA A 49 2.01 13.20 9.08
N ASN A 50 3.29 13.58 9.14
CA ASN A 50 3.77 14.56 10.13
C ASN A 50 3.30 15.99 9.81
N PHE A 51 3.17 16.34 8.53
CA PHE A 51 2.81 17.70 8.11
C PHE A 51 1.30 17.92 8.14
N GLU A 52 0.51 16.89 7.88
CA GLU A 52 -0.95 17.01 7.81
C GLU A 52 -1.63 15.77 8.42
N PRO A 53 -2.70 15.94 9.23
CA PRO A 53 -3.38 14.84 9.92
C PRO A 53 -4.31 14.02 9.01
N TRP A 54 -3.85 13.61 7.83
CA TRP A 54 -4.63 12.77 6.90
C TRP A 54 -4.82 11.34 7.42
N LEU A 55 -3.84 10.82 8.17
CA LEU A 55 -3.91 9.51 8.81
C LEU A 55 -4.80 9.49 10.08
N ALA A 56 -5.32 10.65 10.50
CA ALA A 56 -5.97 10.87 11.80
C ALA A 56 -7.50 11.05 11.71
N ALA A 57 -8.15 10.36 10.76
CA ALA A 57 -9.57 10.49 10.44
C ALA A 57 -9.98 11.87 9.86
N SER A 58 -9.04 12.56 9.21
CA SER A 58 -9.37 13.63 8.27
C SER A 58 -9.80 12.99 6.94
N LEU A 59 -10.96 13.38 6.39
CA LEU A 59 -11.46 12.91 5.10
C LEU A 59 -10.58 13.47 3.97
N ASN A 60 -9.34 13.00 3.88
CA ASN A 60 -8.34 13.50 2.97
C ASN A 60 -8.15 12.47 1.82
N PRO A 61 -8.08 12.91 0.55
CA PRO A 61 -7.83 12.03 -0.60
C PRO A 61 -6.54 11.19 -0.48
N TYR A 62 -5.55 11.59 0.32
CA TYR A 62 -4.34 10.78 0.56
C TYR A 62 -4.63 9.48 1.30
N THR A 63 -5.64 9.45 2.18
CA THR A 63 -5.97 8.29 3.00
C THR A 63 -6.46 7.12 2.14
N ILE A 64 -7.32 7.38 1.15
CA ILE A 64 -7.82 6.33 0.25
C ILE A 64 -6.70 5.80 -0.65
N VAL A 65 -5.84 6.69 -1.15
CA VAL A 65 -4.67 6.29 -1.97
C VAL A 65 -3.72 5.40 -1.17
N PHE A 66 -3.48 5.74 0.09
CA PHE A 66 -2.66 4.93 0.99
C PHE A 66 -3.26 3.55 1.24
N PHE A 67 -4.58 3.46 1.50
CA PHE A 67 -5.26 2.17 1.65
C PHE A 67 -5.27 1.32 0.39
N PHE A 68 -5.24 1.91 -0.81
CA PHE A 68 -5.06 1.17 -2.07
C PHE A 68 -3.62 0.70 -2.29
N LEU A 69 -2.63 1.46 -1.83
CA LEU A 69 -1.22 1.12 -1.95
C LEU A 69 -0.84 -0.13 -1.13
N ILE A 70 -1.39 -0.28 0.08
CA ILE A 70 -1.12 -1.43 0.96
C ILE A 70 -1.41 -2.78 0.28
N PRO A 71 -2.63 -3.07 -0.21
CA PRO A 71 -2.93 -4.34 -0.87
C PRO A 71 -2.18 -4.50 -2.19
N LEU A 72 -1.89 -3.41 -2.93
CA LEU A 72 -1.08 -3.48 -4.14
C LEU A 72 0.35 -3.98 -3.85
N LEU A 73 0.99 -3.43 -2.82
CA LEU A 73 2.30 -3.87 -2.35
C LEU A 73 2.26 -5.29 -1.76
N LEU A 74 1.13 -5.66 -1.15
CA LEU A 74 0.92 -7.00 -0.60
C LEU A 74 0.77 -8.06 -1.69
N ILE A 75 0.07 -7.73 -2.78
CA ILE A 75 -0.18 -8.66 -3.88
C ILE A 75 1.14 -9.02 -4.57
N GLY A 76 1.99 -8.02 -4.88
CA GLY A 76 3.34 -8.12 -5.49
C GLY A 76 3.53 -9.08 -6.69
N ASP A 77 2.47 -9.77 -7.12
CA ASP A 77 2.50 -10.82 -8.13
C ASP A 77 2.09 -10.29 -9.52
N PHE A 78 2.10 -8.97 -9.72
CA PHE A 78 1.82 -8.37 -11.04
C PHE A 78 2.83 -8.84 -12.10
N ASN A 79 4.03 -9.30 -11.68
CA ASN A 79 5.08 -9.82 -12.56
C ASN A 79 4.89 -11.30 -12.97
N ARG A 80 3.85 -11.99 -12.50
CA ARG A 80 3.52 -13.34 -12.97
C ARG A 80 2.47 -13.37 -14.07
N ILE A 81 2.39 -12.32 -14.90
CA ILE A 81 1.82 -12.51 -16.24
C ILE A 81 2.77 -13.50 -16.92
N PRO A 82 2.36 -14.75 -17.17
CA PRO A 82 3.28 -15.73 -17.69
C PRO A 82 3.64 -15.30 -19.12
N LEU A 83 4.91 -14.94 -19.33
CA LEU A 83 5.48 -14.73 -20.68
C LEU A 83 5.28 -15.94 -21.59
N SER A 84 4.91 -17.11 -21.03
CA SER A 84 4.48 -18.27 -21.81
C SER A 84 3.16 -18.03 -22.54
N ALA A 85 2.22 -17.28 -21.96
CA ALA A 85 0.95 -16.97 -22.60
C ALA A 85 1.14 -16.06 -23.82
N SER A 86 2.06 -15.08 -23.75
CA SER A 86 2.38 -14.23 -24.90
C SER A 86 3.11 -14.99 -26.00
N HIS A 87 4.02 -15.90 -25.65
CA HIS A 87 4.70 -16.75 -26.64
C HIS A 87 3.75 -17.76 -27.31
N GLU A 88 2.79 -18.30 -26.57
CA GLU A 88 1.84 -19.27 -27.12
C GLU A 88 0.80 -18.61 -28.04
N GLU A 89 0.36 -17.40 -27.72
CA GLU A 89 -0.54 -16.62 -28.58
C GLU A 89 0.16 -16.19 -29.88
N ASP A 90 1.41 -15.73 -29.80
CA ASP A 90 2.22 -15.33 -30.95
C ASP A 90 2.53 -16.53 -31.89
N ASN A 91 2.77 -17.71 -31.31
CA ASN A 91 2.95 -18.94 -32.09
C ASN A 91 1.64 -19.46 -32.70
N LYS A 92 0.51 -19.20 -32.05
CA LYS A 92 -0.81 -19.56 -32.57
C LYS A 92 -1.14 -18.68 -33.77
N VAL A 93 -0.91 -17.37 -33.68
CA VAL A 93 -1.12 -16.40 -34.78
C VAL A 93 -0.24 -16.72 -36.00
N LYS A 94 1.04 -17.05 -35.81
CA LYS A 94 1.92 -17.48 -36.92
C LYS A 94 1.41 -18.72 -37.66
N ARG A 95 0.85 -19.70 -36.92
CA ARG A 95 0.29 -20.93 -37.52
C ARG A 95 -1.04 -20.74 -38.27
N ILE A 96 -1.73 -19.61 -38.13
CA ILE A 96 -2.95 -19.31 -38.91
C ILE A 96 -2.60 -18.64 -40.26
N HIS A 97 -1.36 -18.18 -40.40
CA HIS A 97 -0.87 -17.46 -41.58
C HIS A 97 0.06 -18.30 -42.48
N GLU A 98 0.37 -19.54 -42.12
CA GLU A 98 0.96 -20.58 -43.00
C GLU A 98 -0.12 -21.50 -43.57
#